data_AF-A0A538QD80-F1
#
_entry.id   AF-A0A538QD80-F1
#
_cell.length_a   1.000
_cell.length_b   1.000
_cell.length_c   1.000
_cell.angle_alpha   90.00
_cell.angle_beta   90.00
_cell.angle_gamma   90.00
#
_symmetry.space_group_name_H-M   'P 1'
#
loop_
_entity.id
_entity.type
_entity.pdbx_description
1 polymer ?
#
loop_
_entity_poly.entity_id
_entity_poly.type
_entity_poly.pdbx_seq_one_letter_code
_entity_poly.pdbx_strand_id
1 'polypeptide(L)'
;MATTSMATAARPTAGRPRTAATARSTRARTATTATTPRGGDGFANTHGSHREACDGAPQAPVHDRTTRPTETAICSADCTAPRCGDGIVNQLFSPSAEGHEQCDPPSVASGCSANCRFEHCGNSVVDPGEQCDDGNNARGDGCFDCRFETCGNGRVDPGEQCDDGNNASGDGCSGSTSPLGACVIEFCGDSVVNDATTHTHEQCDTAGINSATCNFNCTMPVCGDGIVNSLFSPSAEGVEQCDPPSVATGCSARCRFEHCGNGVVDPGEQCDDGNTTKGDGCFDCRFEACGNGRVDPGEQCDDGNSVSGDGCSGGAVADGGCRIEFCGDTVTNNANPQRHTHEDCDDGGVNSGTCNFNCTTATCGDGIVNPQFTAPGAAGPEQCDPPSATNGCSATCRFEHCGNGVKDPGEECDGNDFGSGGNPNGFTCAADCHIQQCGNGRVDPGEQCDDGNNTSGDGCSGSTSPLGACRIEFCGDTVTNNANAQRHTHEDCDDGGINSATCNFNCTTATCGDGIVNPQFTAPGAAGPEQCDPPSEANGCSATCRFEHCGNGV
;
A
#
# COMPACT_ATOMS: atom_id res chain seq x y z
N MET A 1 6.64 -11.83 -12.58
CA MET A 1 5.41 -11.79 -13.41
C MET A 1 5.83 -11.56 -14.85
N ALA A 2 5.27 -12.34 -15.76
CA ALA A 2 5.85 -12.70 -17.06
C ALA A 2 5.84 -11.57 -18.11
N THR A 3 6.95 -11.41 -18.81
CA THR A 3 7.06 -10.74 -20.11
C THR A 3 7.10 -11.81 -21.21
N THR A 4 6.15 -11.78 -22.15
CA THR A 4 6.13 -12.67 -23.31
C THR A 4 6.15 -11.86 -24.59
N SER A 5 6.98 -12.31 -25.52
CA SER A 5 7.33 -11.72 -26.81
C SER A 5 6.69 -12.50 -27.98
N MET A 6 6.76 -11.89 -29.18
CA MET A 6 6.55 -12.43 -30.55
C MET A 6 5.08 -12.53 -31.03
N ALA A 7 4.71 -12.24 -32.29
CA ALA A 7 5.43 -12.42 -33.55
C ALA A 7 4.86 -11.60 -34.75
N THR A 8 5.76 -11.38 -35.72
CA THR A 8 5.68 -11.17 -37.19
C THR A 8 4.40 -11.48 -37.98
N ALA A 9 4.11 -10.67 -39.02
CA ALA A 9 3.66 -11.13 -40.35
C ALA A 9 3.85 -10.07 -41.46
N ALA A 10 4.10 -10.55 -42.68
CA ALA A 10 4.61 -9.83 -43.85
C ALA A 10 3.53 -9.41 -44.89
N ARG A 11 3.97 -8.52 -45.80
CA ARG A 11 3.38 -8.02 -47.07
C ARG A 11 2.70 -9.09 -47.98
N PRO A 12 1.77 -8.72 -48.90
CA PRO A 12 2.19 -8.37 -50.28
C PRO A 12 1.31 -7.36 -51.06
N THR A 13 1.87 -6.97 -52.21
CA THR A 13 1.41 -6.10 -53.31
C THR A 13 0.39 -6.74 -54.27
N ALA A 14 -0.50 -5.92 -54.85
CA ALA A 14 -1.19 -6.09 -56.15
C ALA A 14 -1.64 -4.68 -56.61
N GLY A 15 -1.70 -4.23 -57.85
CA GLY A 15 -1.75 -4.85 -59.17
C GLY A 15 -2.64 -3.94 -60.06
N ARG A 16 -2.04 -3.31 -61.09
CA ARG A 16 -2.63 -2.59 -62.26
C ARG A 16 -3.76 -3.41 -62.97
N PRO A 17 -4.53 -2.96 -64.02
CA PRO A 17 -4.29 -1.85 -65.01
C PRO A 17 -5.55 -1.12 -65.63
N ARG A 18 -5.28 -0.15 -66.54
CA ARG A 18 -5.94 0.16 -67.85
C ARG A 18 -7.44 0.55 -67.94
N THR A 19 -7.70 1.65 -68.66
CA THR A 19 -8.33 1.63 -70.02
C THR A 19 -8.14 2.96 -70.76
N ALA A 20 -7.97 2.84 -72.07
CA ALA A 20 -7.91 3.90 -73.07
C ALA A 20 -9.27 4.04 -73.76
N ALA A 21 -9.58 5.21 -74.32
CA ALA A 21 -10.59 5.39 -75.36
C ALA A 21 -10.23 6.55 -76.31
N THR A 22 -9.70 6.15 -77.47
CA THR A 22 -9.96 6.60 -78.85
C THR A 22 -11.39 7.18 -79.06
N ALA A 23 -11.77 8.01 -80.04
CA ALA A 23 -11.31 8.39 -81.39
C ALA A 23 -12.09 9.67 -81.82
N ARG A 24 -11.49 10.65 -82.51
CA ARG A 24 -11.52 10.89 -83.97
C ARG A 24 -12.93 11.05 -84.59
N SER A 25 -13.21 12.20 -85.24
CA SER A 25 -13.39 12.32 -86.71
C SER A 25 -14.23 13.54 -87.18
N THR A 26 -13.63 14.34 -88.10
CA THR A 26 -14.20 15.01 -89.32
C THR A 26 -15.27 16.12 -89.16
N ARG A 27 -15.35 17.21 -89.95
CA ARG A 27 -14.84 17.64 -91.28
C ARG A 27 -15.05 19.18 -91.38
N ALA A 28 -14.06 19.99 -91.77
CA ALA A 28 -13.80 20.55 -93.13
C ALA A 28 -14.75 21.65 -93.67
N ARG A 29 -14.21 22.87 -93.83
CA ARG A 29 -14.25 23.85 -94.97
C ARG A 29 -14.02 25.27 -94.40
N THR A 30 -13.28 26.21 -94.99
CA THR A 30 -12.95 26.45 -96.40
C THR A 30 -11.72 27.38 -96.47
N ALA A 31 -10.96 27.24 -97.56
CA ALA A 31 -9.72 27.95 -97.85
C ALA A 31 -9.91 29.45 -98.13
N THR A 32 -8.87 30.23 -97.81
CA THR A 32 -8.57 31.49 -98.50
C THR A 32 -7.08 31.51 -98.81
N THR A 33 -6.79 31.78 -100.07
CA THR A 33 -5.51 31.76 -100.75
C THR A 33 -4.51 32.77 -100.19
N ALA A 34 -3.31 32.29 -99.82
CA ALA A 34 -2.11 33.10 -99.75
C ALA A 34 -0.92 32.27 -100.24
N THR A 35 -0.24 32.80 -101.24
CA THR A 35 0.95 32.29 -101.90
C THR A 35 2.09 32.15 -100.89
N THR A 36 2.58 30.93 -100.65
CA THR A 36 3.81 30.69 -99.88
C THR A 36 5.03 30.61 -100.82
N PRO A 37 6.19 31.18 -100.46
CA PRO A 37 7.37 31.16 -101.33
C PRO A 37 7.97 29.75 -101.43
N ARG A 38 8.58 29.46 -102.58
CA ARG A 38 9.47 28.30 -102.75
C ARG A 38 10.79 28.64 -102.07
N GLY A 39 11.14 27.93 -101.00
CA GLY A 39 12.50 27.98 -100.47
C GLY A 39 13.37 26.93 -101.14
N GLY A 40 14.50 27.36 -101.71
CA GLY A 40 15.65 26.50 -101.99
C GLY A 40 15.67 25.79 -103.36
N ASP A 41 15.58 26.51 -104.48
CA ASP A 41 15.83 25.94 -105.81
C ASP A 41 17.20 26.30 -106.43
N GLY A 42 18.03 27.11 -105.76
CA GLY A 42 19.43 27.33 -106.15
C GLY A 42 19.62 28.09 -107.47
N PHE A 43 18.63 28.89 -107.90
CA PHE A 43 18.76 29.81 -109.03
C PHE A 43 18.40 31.24 -108.60
N ALA A 44 19.16 32.24 -109.06
CA ALA A 44 18.82 33.65 -108.86
C ALA A 44 17.52 34.00 -109.62
N ASN A 45 16.51 34.47 -108.89
CA ASN A 45 15.21 34.85 -109.41
C ASN A 45 15.40 36.09 -110.30
N THR A 46 15.35 35.95 -111.62
CA THR A 46 15.49 37.08 -112.57
C THR A 46 14.24 37.98 -112.66
N HIS A 47 13.27 37.83 -111.76
CA HIS A 47 12.13 38.74 -111.64
C HIS A 47 11.99 39.24 -110.20
N GLY A 48 12.38 40.50 -110.00
CA GLY A 48 12.52 41.13 -108.70
C GLY A 48 11.23 41.30 -107.90
N SER A 49 11.33 41.03 -106.60
CA SER A 49 10.83 41.89 -105.51
C SER A 49 11.19 41.37 -104.11
N HIS A 50 11.90 40.24 -103.96
CA HIS A 50 12.42 39.76 -102.68
C HIS A 50 13.92 39.48 -102.76
N ARG A 51 14.69 40.02 -101.80
CA ARG A 51 16.15 39.86 -101.67
C ARG A 51 16.40 38.60 -100.83
N GLU A 52 16.84 37.52 -101.45
CA GLU A 52 17.44 36.39 -100.73
C GLU A 52 18.92 36.75 -100.52
N ALA A 53 19.36 36.80 -99.26
CA ALA A 53 20.68 37.36 -98.92
C ALA A 53 21.80 36.31 -98.84
N CYS A 54 21.45 35.01 -98.87
CA CYS A 54 22.37 33.93 -98.45
C CYS A 54 22.29 32.69 -99.38
N ASP A 55 23.15 32.63 -100.40
CA ASP A 55 23.17 31.55 -101.42
C ASP A 55 24.12 30.37 -101.10
N GLY A 56 24.48 30.16 -99.83
CA GLY A 56 25.59 29.27 -99.42
C GLY A 56 25.22 27.93 -98.76
N ALA A 57 23.94 27.62 -98.55
CA ALA A 57 23.52 26.41 -97.82
C ALA A 57 23.52 25.15 -98.73
N PRO A 58 23.82 23.94 -98.20
CA PRO A 58 23.76 22.70 -98.99
C PRO A 58 22.34 22.41 -99.49
N GLN A 59 22.22 21.98 -100.75
CA GLN A 59 20.96 21.78 -101.47
C GLN A 59 20.02 20.78 -100.78
N ALA A 60 18.75 21.16 -100.59
CA ALA A 60 17.69 20.20 -100.31
C ALA A 60 17.30 19.44 -101.60
N PRO A 61 16.89 18.16 -101.54
CA PRO A 61 16.45 17.43 -102.71
C PRO A 61 15.17 18.04 -103.31
N VAL A 62 15.11 18.09 -104.65
CA VAL A 62 14.04 18.72 -105.41
C VAL A 62 12.68 18.07 -105.10
N HIS A 63 11.71 18.90 -104.71
CA HIS A 63 10.29 18.57 -104.42
C HIS A 63 9.96 17.97 -103.04
N ASP A 64 10.68 18.33 -101.99
CA ASP A 64 10.17 18.17 -100.62
C ASP A 64 9.50 19.47 -100.13
N ARG A 65 8.22 19.39 -99.73
CA ARG A 65 7.46 20.52 -99.15
C ARG A 65 7.42 20.49 -97.63
N THR A 66 8.20 19.61 -97.01
CA THR A 66 8.22 19.38 -95.56
C THR A 66 9.57 19.64 -94.91
N THR A 67 10.63 19.86 -95.69
CA THR A 67 11.95 20.21 -95.18
C THR A 67 12.06 21.72 -94.91
N ARG A 68 12.18 22.07 -93.63
CA ARG A 68 12.58 23.41 -93.18
C ARG A 68 14.07 23.59 -93.53
N PRO A 69 14.51 24.72 -94.11
CA PRO A 69 15.92 24.91 -94.44
C PRO A 69 16.77 24.79 -93.17
N THR A 70 17.93 24.14 -93.28
CA THR A 70 18.85 23.96 -92.16
C THR A 70 19.52 25.30 -91.85
N GLU A 71 19.34 25.80 -90.64
CA GLU A 71 20.03 27.00 -90.16
C GLU A 71 21.55 26.81 -90.24
N THR A 72 22.26 27.89 -90.56
CA THR A 72 23.73 27.95 -90.54
C THR A 72 24.17 29.27 -89.91
N ALA A 73 25.45 29.39 -89.57
CA ALA A 73 26.01 30.62 -89.00
C ALA A 73 25.83 31.89 -89.86
N ILE A 74 25.46 31.73 -91.13
CA ILE A 74 25.27 32.82 -92.09
C ILE A 74 23.84 32.88 -92.67
N CYS A 75 22.92 32.01 -92.27
CA CYS A 75 21.58 31.96 -92.85
C CYS A 75 20.54 31.40 -91.85
N SER A 76 19.45 32.14 -91.63
CA SER A 76 18.32 31.78 -90.77
C SER A 76 17.31 30.88 -91.49
N ALA A 77 16.40 30.24 -90.74
CA ALA A 77 15.41 29.29 -91.27
C ALA A 77 14.37 29.91 -92.22
N ASP A 78 14.34 31.23 -92.37
CA ASP A 78 13.51 31.98 -93.32
C ASP A 78 14.31 32.52 -94.51
N CYS A 79 15.56 32.07 -94.67
CA CYS A 79 16.50 32.48 -95.73
C CYS A 79 16.96 33.95 -95.65
N THR A 80 16.87 34.59 -94.48
CA THR A 80 17.48 35.89 -94.21
C THR A 80 18.88 35.76 -93.60
N ALA A 81 19.67 36.84 -93.70
CA ALA A 81 20.98 36.90 -93.04
C ALA A 81 20.76 37.18 -91.55
N PRO A 82 21.22 36.29 -90.65
CA PRO A 82 20.94 36.39 -89.21
C PRO A 82 21.53 37.68 -88.62
N ARG A 83 20.72 38.40 -87.85
CA ARG A 83 21.11 39.59 -87.09
C ARG A 83 20.36 39.64 -85.77
N CYS A 84 21.07 40.00 -84.72
CA CYS A 84 20.45 40.30 -83.44
C CYS A 84 19.39 41.41 -83.60
N GLY A 85 18.14 41.16 -83.18
CA GLY A 85 17.01 42.07 -83.31
C GLY A 85 16.13 41.85 -84.56
N ASP A 86 16.32 40.78 -85.33
CA ASP A 86 15.57 40.49 -86.56
C ASP A 86 14.26 39.70 -86.34
N GLY A 87 14.01 39.29 -85.09
CA GLY A 87 12.86 38.52 -84.65
C GLY A 87 13.01 37.01 -84.81
N ILE A 88 14.19 36.49 -85.16
CA ILE A 88 14.48 35.09 -85.43
C ILE A 88 15.76 34.65 -84.71
N VAL A 89 15.61 33.79 -83.70
CA VAL A 89 16.76 33.18 -83.01
C VAL A 89 17.46 32.15 -83.92
N ASN A 90 18.72 32.39 -84.28
CA ASN A 90 19.57 31.45 -85.00
C ASN A 90 20.72 30.95 -84.11
N GLN A 91 20.58 29.71 -83.60
CA GLN A 91 21.55 29.12 -82.65
C GLN A 91 22.93 28.80 -83.23
N LEU A 92 23.18 29.05 -84.51
CA LEU A 92 24.49 28.89 -85.16
C LEU A 92 25.14 30.23 -85.51
N PHE A 93 24.36 31.31 -85.52
CA PHE A 93 24.87 32.67 -85.70
C PHE A 93 25.55 33.14 -84.41
N SER A 94 26.72 33.77 -84.51
CA SER A 94 27.46 34.32 -83.37
C SER A 94 27.63 35.82 -83.55
N PRO A 95 26.76 36.65 -82.94
CA PRO A 95 26.79 38.11 -83.10
C PRO A 95 28.04 38.76 -82.46
N SER A 96 28.69 38.08 -81.51
CA SER A 96 29.90 38.54 -80.81
C SER A 96 30.83 37.38 -80.46
N ALA A 97 31.97 37.67 -79.82
CA ALA A 97 32.91 36.66 -79.32
C ALA A 97 32.34 35.82 -78.14
N GLU A 98 31.18 36.18 -77.61
CA GLU A 98 30.61 35.59 -76.41
C GLU A 98 29.91 34.26 -76.69
N GLY A 99 29.38 34.05 -77.90
CA GLY A 99 28.78 32.78 -78.30
C GLY A 99 27.68 32.92 -79.33
N HIS A 100 26.91 31.84 -79.49
CA HIS A 100 25.79 31.81 -80.42
C HIS A 100 24.59 32.62 -79.89
N GLU A 101 23.76 33.13 -80.81
CA GLU A 101 22.50 33.81 -80.51
C GLU A 101 21.52 32.85 -79.81
N GLN A 102 21.00 33.28 -78.65
CA GLN A 102 20.15 32.48 -77.76
C GLN A 102 18.75 33.04 -77.62
N CYS A 103 18.58 34.33 -77.88
CA CYS A 103 17.33 35.07 -77.80
C CYS A 103 17.38 36.22 -78.82
N ASP A 104 16.22 36.73 -79.22
CA ASP A 104 16.13 37.83 -80.16
C ASP A 104 15.11 38.85 -79.64
N PRO A 105 15.54 40.08 -79.24
CA PRO A 105 14.66 41.00 -78.56
C PRO A 105 13.75 41.76 -79.54
N PRO A 106 12.44 41.85 -79.28
CA PRO A 106 11.64 42.96 -79.81
C PRO A 106 11.81 44.25 -78.99
N SER A 107 12.45 44.18 -77.81
CA SER A 107 12.99 45.31 -77.04
C SER A 107 13.72 44.78 -75.79
N VAL A 108 14.55 45.64 -75.18
CA VAL A 108 15.45 45.40 -74.02
C VAL A 108 14.77 44.87 -72.74
N ALA A 109 13.45 44.64 -72.73
CA ALA A 109 12.66 44.29 -71.55
C ALA A 109 12.38 42.77 -71.39
N SER A 110 12.99 41.91 -72.22
CA SER A 110 12.68 40.47 -72.27
C SER A 110 13.81 39.56 -71.75
N GLY A 111 14.82 40.11 -71.07
CA GLY A 111 15.95 39.33 -70.54
C GLY A 111 16.90 38.84 -71.65
N CYS A 112 17.09 39.66 -72.67
CA CYS A 112 17.96 39.38 -73.80
C CYS A 112 18.85 40.58 -74.07
N SER A 113 20.16 40.39 -73.95
CA SER A 113 21.16 41.46 -74.05
C SER A 113 21.25 42.01 -75.47
N ALA A 114 21.91 43.16 -75.63
CA ALA A 114 22.16 43.77 -76.95
C ALA A 114 23.03 42.87 -77.88
N ASN A 115 23.65 41.83 -77.33
CA ASN A 115 24.39 40.81 -78.06
C ASN A 115 23.55 39.53 -78.29
N CYS A 116 22.24 39.57 -78.10
CA CYS A 116 21.31 38.46 -78.31
C CYS A 116 21.64 37.19 -77.52
N ARG A 117 22.03 37.41 -76.26
CA ARG A 117 22.28 36.37 -75.25
C ARG A 117 21.39 36.58 -74.04
N PHE A 118 21.05 35.51 -73.33
CA PHE A 118 20.29 35.65 -72.08
C PHE A 118 21.12 36.40 -71.04
N GLU A 119 20.47 37.31 -70.30
CA GLU A 119 21.12 38.00 -69.17
C GLU A 119 21.55 36.96 -68.14
N HIS A 120 22.79 37.09 -67.66
CA HIS A 120 23.40 36.13 -66.75
C HIS A 120 23.86 36.86 -65.49
N CYS A 121 23.14 36.60 -64.41
CA CYS A 121 23.51 37.19 -63.14
C CYS A 121 24.91 36.78 -62.68
N GLY A 122 25.73 37.78 -62.37
CA GLY A 122 27.12 37.64 -61.91
C GLY A 122 28.15 37.81 -63.01
N ASN A 123 27.85 38.56 -64.07
CA ASN A 123 28.77 38.81 -65.19
C ASN A 123 29.56 40.13 -65.06
N SER A 124 29.41 40.83 -63.92
CA SER A 124 29.97 42.14 -63.58
C SER A 124 29.36 43.32 -64.35
N VAL A 125 28.21 43.11 -65.00
CA VAL A 125 27.48 44.12 -65.77
C VAL A 125 26.04 44.09 -65.31
N VAL A 126 25.50 45.24 -64.88
CA VAL A 126 24.08 45.35 -64.55
C VAL A 126 23.31 45.44 -65.86
N ASP A 127 22.73 44.32 -66.28
CA ASP A 127 21.97 44.22 -67.51
C ASP A 127 20.54 44.79 -67.36
N PRO A 128 19.87 45.21 -68.45
CA PRO A 128 18.52 45.77 -68.38
C PRO A 128 17.50 44.78 -67.82
N GLY A 129 17.07 45.01 -66.57
CA GLY A 129 16.16 44.14 -65.84
C GLY A 129 16.75 43.60 -64.53
N GLU A 130 18.07 43.72 -64.35
CA GLU A 130 18.79 43.42 -63.12
C GLU A 130 18.76 44.65 -62.19
N GLN A 131 18.57 44.43 -60.89
CA GLN A 131 18.67 45.51 -59.88
C GLN A 131 20.11 45.68 -59.40
N CYS A 132 20.91 44.61 -59.48
CA CYS A 132 22.34 44.57 -59.14
C CYS A 132 23.02 43.45 -59.95
N ASP A 133 24.35 43.55 -60.09
CA ASP A 133 25.26 42.49 -60.52
C ASP A 133 26.62 42.80 -59.88
N ASP A 134 27.15 41.89 -59.07
CA ASP A 134 28.42 42.06 -58.33
C ASP A 134 29.55 41.19 -58.88
N GLY A 135 29.40 40.67 -60.10
CA GLY A 135 30.37 39.80 -60.73
C GLY A 135 30.31 38.35 -60.27
N ASN A 136 29.31 37.98 -59.47
CA ASN A 136 28.99 36.60 -59.16
C ASN A 136 27.50 36.42 -58.80
N ASN A 137 27.10 35.21 -58.40
CA ASN A 137 25.73 34.91 -57.97
C ASN A 137 25.77 34.12 -56.65
N ALA A 138 26.68 34.52 -55.76
CA ALA A 138 26.80 34.01 -54.41
C ALA A 138 25.73 34.64 -53.52
N ARG A 139 25.65 34.12 -52.30
CA ARG A 139 24.65 34.52 -51.32
C ARG A 139 25.33 35.33 -50.24
N GLY A 140 24.68 36.38 -49.77
CA GLY A 140 25.10 37.20 -48.64
C GLY A 140 26.27 38.15 -48.95
N ASP A 141 26.55 38.43 -50.21
CA ASP A 141 27.47 39.48 -50.67
C ASP A 141 26.76 40.71 -51.24
N GLY A 142 25.42 40.71 -51.24
CA GLY A 142 24.57 41.86 -51.52
C GLY A 142 23.88 41.80 -52.89
N CYS A 143 24.17 40.79 -53.71
CA CYS A 143 23.47 40.57 -54.98
C CYS A 143 23.29 39.07 -55.30
N PHE A 144 22.05 38.58 -55.21
CA PHE A 144 21.71 37.21 -55.58
C PHE A 144 20.46 37.19 -56.46
N ASP A 145 20.48 36.38 -57.52
CA ASP A 145 19.40 36.34 -58.54
C ASP A 145 19.11 37.74 -59.13
N CYS A 146 20.16 38.56 -59.21
CA CYS A 146 20.21 39.91 -59.77
C CYS A 146 19.27 40.91 -59.12
N ARG A 147 19.11 40.71 -57.81
CA ARG A 147 18.37 41.57 -56.91
C ARG A 147 19.15 41.78 -55.61
N PHE A 148 18.93 42.92 -54.99
CA PHE A 148 19.56 43.24 -53.72
C PHE A 148 19.04 42.29 -52.64
N GLU A 149 19.95 41.73 -51.86
CA GLU A 149 19.63 40.93 -50.67
C GLU A 149 19.38 41.90 -49.50
N THR A 150 18.17 42.43 -49.40
CA THR A 150 17.82 43.47 -48.42
C THR A 150 16.50 43.15 -47.74
N CYS A 151 16.54 43.08 -46.42
CA CYS A 151 15.35 42.84 -45.64
C CYS A 151 14.31 43.96 -45.75
N GLY A 152 13.04 43.53 -45.76
CA GLY A 152 11.87 44.39 -45.83
C GLY A 152 11.45 44.69 -47.27
N ASN A 153 11.93 43.90 -48.24
CA ASN A 153 11.69 44.09 -49.66
C ASN A 153 10.46 43.30 -50.17
N GLY A 154 9.81 42.53 -49.29
CA GLY A 154 8.63 41.71 -49.60
C GLY A 154 8.96 40.29 -50.03
N ARG A 155 10.21 39.82 -49.88
CA ARG A 155 10.66 38.47 -50.23
C ARG A 155 11.68 37.98 -49.21
N VAL A 156 11.57 36.71 -48.83
CA VAL A 156 12.60 36.04 -48.03
C VAL A 156 13.81 35.70 -48.92
N ASP A 157 14.89 36.46 -48.78
CA ASP A 157 16.15 36.28 -49.52
C ASP A 157 17.10 35.29 -48.80
N PRO A 158 18.08 34.70 -49.50
CA PRO A 158 19.00 33.74 -48.89
C PRO A 158 19.86 34.36 -47.77
N GLY A 159 19.54 34.01 -46.52
CA GLY A 159 20.18 34.58 -45.33
C GLY A 159 19.16 35.16 -44.37
N GLU A 160 18.00 35.58 -44.87
CA GLU A 160 16.84 36.01 -44.08
C GLU A 160 16.05 34.80 -43.57
N GLN A 161 15.52 34.91 -42.36
CA GLN A 161 14.58 33.94 -41.80
C GLN A 161 13.13 34.34 -42.06
N CYS A 162 12.88 35.63 -42.29
CA CYS A 162 11.58 36.18 -42.66
C CYS A 162 11.73 37.56 -43.33
N ASP A 163 10.64 38.01 -43.97
CA ASP A 163 10.49 39.36 -44.54
C ASP A 163 9.02 39.77 -44.43
N ASP A 164 8.73 40.91 -43.80
CA ASP A 164 7.39 41.47 -43.59
C ASP A 164 7.10 42.71 -44.45
N GLY A 165 7.93 42.95 -45.47
CA GLY A 165 7.75 44.00 -46.46
C GLY A 165 8.09 45.40 -45.98
N ASN A 166 8.75 45.55 -44.82
CA ASN A 166 9.36 46.81 -44.42
C ASN A 166 10.55 46.59 -43.46
N ASN A 167 11.20 47.69 -43.03
CA ASN A 167 12.39 47.64 -42.17
C ASN A 167 12.13 48.19 -40.75
N ALA A 168 10.87 48.15 -40.31
CA ALA A 168 10.54 48.37 -38.91
C ALA A 168 10.86 47.09 -38.12
N SER A 169 11.10 47.24 -36.81
CA SER A 169 11.22 46.11 -35.89
C SER A 169 9.89 45.96 -35.13
N GLY A 170 9.55 44.74 -34.75
CA GLY A 170 8.35 44.45 -33.95
C GLY A 170 7.03 44.34 -34.73
N ASP A 171 7.04 44.30 -36.06
CA ASP A 171 5.83 44.11 -36.88
C ASP A 171 5.77 42.76 -37.62
N GLY A 172 6.72 41.88 -37.33
CA GLY A 172 6.74 40.48 -37.78
C GLY A 172 8.15 39.96 -38.03
N CYS A 173 9.05 40.84 -38.44
CA CYS A 173 10.48 40.59 -38.62
C CYS A 173 11.30 41.70 -37.98
N SER A 174 12.51 41.36 -37.56
CA SER A 174 13.44 42.34 -37.02
C SER A 174 14.04 43.18 -38.13
N GLY A 175 13.79 44.48 -38.15
CA GLY A 175 14.47 45.37 -39.09
C GLY A 175 16.00 45.26 -39.06
N SER A 176 16.64 45.21 -40.22
CA SER A 176 18.09 45.25 -40.40
C SER A 176 18.53 46.46 -41.22
N THR A 177 19.40 47.29 -40.66
CA THR A 177 19.98 48.46 -41.36
C THR A 177 21.24 48.11 -42.15
N SER A 178 21.65 46.83 -42.12
CA SER A 178 22.82 46.35 -42.85
C SER A 178 22.44 46.00 -44.30
N PRO A 179 23.22 46.43 -45.31
CA PRO A 179 23.04 46.01 -46.70
C PRO A 179 23.31 44.51 -46.94
N LEU A 180 23.78 43.79 -45.91
CA LEU A 180 23.96 42.33 -45.86
C LEU A 180 23.09 41.70 -44.75
N GLY A 181 22.08 42.44 -44.30
CA GLY A 181 21.37 42.20 -43.05
C GLY A 181 20.27 41.16 -43.16
N ALA A 182 20.51 39.98 -42.59
CA ALA A 182 19.49 38.96 -42.38
C ALA A 182 18.44 39.45 -41.36
N CYS A 183 17.17 39.49 -41.77
CA CYS A 183 16.08 39.65 -40.83
C CYS A 183 15.69 38.33 -40.21
N VAL A 184 15.59 38.34 -38.88
CA VAL A 184 15.19 37.17 -38.10
C VAL A 184 13.73 37.33 -37.68
N ILE A 185 13.05 36.20 -37.57
CA ILE A 185 11.70 36.14 -37.01
C ILE A 185 11.79 36.67 -35.59
N GLU A 186 10.93 37.62 -35.24
CA GLU A 186 10.74 38.07 -33.85
C GLU A 186 10.01 36.92 -33.12
N PHE A 187 10.75 36.06 -32.41
CA PHE A 187 10.18 34.93 -31.68
C PHE A 187 10.67 34.91 -30.23
N CYS A 188 9.79 34.47 -29.33
CA CYS A 188 10.11 34.23 -27.93
C CYS A 188 11.43 33.46 -27.76
N GLY A 189 12.48 34.17 -27.35
CA GLY A 189 13.76 33.59 -27.00
C GLY A 189 14.97 34.03 -27.79
N ASP A 190 14.89 35.17 -28.46
CA ASP A 190 16.03 35.84 -29.10
C ASP A 190 16.69 36.92 -28.22
N SER A 191 16.20 37.09 -26.98
CA SER A 191 16.64 38.08 -25.99
C SER A 191 16.21 39.52 -26.29
N VAL A 192 15.20 39.71 -27.13
CA VAL A 192 14.63 41.02 -27.47
C VAL A 192 13.15 41.01 -27.07
N VAL A 193 12.64 42.12 -26.50
CA VAL A 193 11.21 42.23 -26.15
C VAL A 193 10.48 42.98 -27.25
N ASN A 194 9.63 42.27 -27.99
CA ASN A 194 8.85 42.82 -29.09
C ASN A 194 7.40 43.14 -28.66
N ASP A 195 7.19 44.36 -28.12
CA ASP A 195 5.92 44.85 -27.53
C ASP A 195 4.96 45.49 -28.56
N ALA A 196 4.79 44.89 -29.75
CA ALA A 196 3.94 45.48 -30.80
C ALA A 196 2.76 44.61 -31.27
N THR A 197 1.71 45.31 -31.68
CA THR A 197 0.29 44.90 -31.55
C THR A 197 -0.24 43.98 -32.65
N THR A 198 0.60 43.53 -33.60
CA THR A 198 0.08 42.88 -34.81
C THR A 198 0.42 41.41 -34.95
N HIS A 199 1.56 40.89 -34.50
CA HIS A 199 1.82 39.45 -34.51
C HIS A 199 2.86 39.06 -33.43
N THR A 200 2.47 38.14 -32.54
CA THR A 200 3.20 37.57 -31.38
C THR A 200 3.56 38.56 -30.26
N HIS A 201 2.68 38.66 -29.28
CA HIS A 201 2.86 39.45 -28.06
C HIS A 201 3.82 38.71 -27.12
N GLU A 202 5.04 39.22 -26.94
CA GLU A 202 5.92 38.81 -25.85
C GLU A 202 6.04 39.94 -24.82
N GLN A 203 5.67 39.66 -23.59
CA GLN A 203 5.65 40.66 -22.52
C GLN A 203 7.04 40.81 -21.85
N CYS A 204 7.95 39.88 -22.15
CA CYS A 204 9.32 39.80 -21.67
C CYS A 204 10.08 38.80 -22.57
N ASP A 205 11.42 38.86 -22.61
CA ASP A 205 12.21 37.83 -23.28
C ASP A 205 13.56 37.62 -22.57
N THR A 206 13.74 36.42 -22.02
CA THR A 206 15.00 35.94 -21.46
C THR A 206 15.53 34.73 -22.22
N ALA A 207 15.67 34.87 -23.53
CA ALA A 207 16.15 33.84 -24.44
C ALA A 207 15.30 32.54 -24.41
N GLY A 208 14.00 32.67 -24.11
CA GLY A 208 13.06 31.55 -24.08
C GLY A 208 13.29 30.60 -22.90
N ILE A 209 14.07 31.06 -21.90
CA ILE A 209 14.35 30.33 -20.67
C ILE A 209 13.50 30.96 -19.56
N ASN A 210 12.93 30.11 -18.69
CA ASN A 210 12.30 30.59 -17.45
C ASN A 210 13.29 31.45 -16.65
N SER A 211 12.88 32.64 -16.26
CA SER A 211 13.62 33.53 -15.38
C SER A 211 12.69 34.12 -14.32
N ALA A 212 13.26 34.78 -13.32
CA ALA A 212 12.47 35.45 -12.29
C ALA A 212 11.54 36.55 -12.83
N THR A 213 11.77 36.99 -14.07
CA THR A 213 11.04 38.07 -14.73
C THR A 213 10.31 37.62 -16.00
N CYS A 214 10.43 36.35 -16.41
CA CYS A 214 9.84 35.88 -17.66
C CYS A 214 9.54 34.37 -17.67
N ASN A 215 8.37 33.99 -18.20
CA ASN A 215 8.03 32.60 -18.46
C ASN A 215 8.70 32.09 -19.75
N PHE A 216 8.80 30.76 -19.89
CA PHE A 216 9.39 30.10 -21.07
C PHE A 216 8.65 30.38 -22.38
N ASN A 217 7.39 30.82 -22.31
CA ASN A 217 6.57 31.22 -23.44
C ASN A 217 6.52 32.75 -23.62
N CYS A 218 7.40 33.48 -22.93
CA CYS A 218 7.57 34.92 -23.02
C CYS A 218 6.33 35.74 -22.60
N THR A 219 5.54 35.18 -21.68
CA THR A 219 4.57 35.96 -20.88
C THR A 219 5.19 36.41 -19.56
N MET A 220 4.71 37.52 -19.01
CA MET A 220 5.15 37.93 -17.68
C MET A 220 4.66 36.90 -16.64
N PRO A 221 5.54 36.43 -15.74
CA PRO A 221 5.16 35.48 -14.72
C PRO A 221 4.22 36.17 -13.74
N VAL A 222 2.99 35.66 -13.62
CA VAL A 222 2.04 36.09 -12.60
C VAL A 222 1.29 34.88 -12.07
N CYS A 223 1.01 34.88 -10.76
CA CYS A 223 0.24 33.81 -10.14
C CYS A 223 -1.15 33.70 -10.78
N GLY A 224 -1.45 32.57 -11.43
CA GLY A 224 -2.72 32.30 -12.10
C GLY A 224 -2.72 32.54 -13.61
N ASP A 225 -1.56 32.60 -14.25
CA ASP A 225 -1.42 32.70 -15.72
C ASP A 225 -1.44 31.33 -16.43
N GLY A 226 -1.55 30.24 -15.68
CA GLY A 226 -1.54 28.86 -16.17
C GLY A 226 -0.15 28.24 -16.23
N ILE A 227 0.90 28.91 -15.74
CA ILE A 227 2.30 28.51 -15.91
C ILE A 227 3.04 28.59 -14.58
N VAL A 228 3.60 27.47 -14.13
CA VAL A 228 4.44 27.43 -12.94
C VAL A 228 5.87 27.86 -13.28
N ASN A 229 6.31 29.00 -12.77
CA ASN A 229 7.67 29.51 -12.90
C ASN A 229 8.42 29.46 -11.56
N SER A 230 9.23 28.42 -11.38
CA SER A 230 10.01 28.19 -10.14
C SER A 230 11.11 29.20 -9.84
N LEU A 231 11.31 30.21 -10.69
CA LEU A 231 12.25 31.32 -10.46
C LEU A 231 11.51 32.64 -10.16
N PHE A 232 10.23 32.73 -10.50
CA PHE A 232 9.38 33.86 -10.16
C PHE A 232 9.01 33.81 -8.69
N SER A 233 9.23 34.92 -7.98
CA SER A 233 8.83 35.07 -6.57
C SER A 233 7.66 36.06 -6.47
N PRO A 234 6.40 35.58 -6.56
CA PRO A 234 5.21 36.45 -6.49
C PRO A 234 5.06 37.14 -5.12
N SER A 235 5.77 36.64 -4.11
CA SER A 235 5.49 36.92 -2.71
C SER A 235 6.76 36.73 -1.86
N ALA A 236 6.78 37.32 -0.65
CA ALA A 236 7.85 37.13 0.32
C ALA A 236 8.00 35.67 0.81
N GLU A 237 7.03 34.80 0.54
CA GLU A 237 7.08 33.38 0.91
C GLU A 237 8.05 32.60 0.03
N GLY A 238 8.44 33.15 -1.14
CA GLY A 238 9.44 32.60 -2.05
C GLY A 238 8.90 32.36 -3.46
N VAL A 239 9.46 31.38 -4.15
CA VAL A 239 9.15 31.10 -5.55
C VAL A 239 7.77 30.47 -5.74
N GLU A 240 7.19 30.65 -6.92
CA GLU A 240 5.96 30.01 -7.38
C GLU A 240 6.09 28.48 -7.50
N GLN A 241 5.07 27.76 -7.05
CA GLN A 241 5.06 26.29 -6.95
C GLN A 241 3.88 25.63 -7.66
N CYS A 242 2.79 26.37 -7.90
CA CYS A 242 1.54 25.85 -8.46
C CYS A 242 0.79 26.96 -9.21
N ASP A 243 -0.03 26.59 -10.22
CA ASP A 243 -0.88 27.51 -11.00
C ASP A 243 -2.05 26.70 -11.60
N PRO A 244 -3.32 27.15 -11.56
CA PRO A 244 -3.85 28.42 -11.04
C PRO A 244 -4.09 28.42 -9.53
N PRO A 245 -4.25 29.62 -8.89
CA PRO A 245 -4.63 29.72 -7.50
C PRO A 245 -5.97 29.00 -7.33
N SER A 246 -5.94 27.88 -6.61
CA SER A 246 -7.09 27.02 -6.41
C SER A 246 -7.03 26.45 -5.01
N VAL A 247 -7.78 27.10 -4.12
CA VAL A 247 -8.03 26.64 -2.74
C VAL A 247 -8.59 25.21 -2.68
N ALA A 248 -9.20 24.74 -3.77
CA ALA A 248 -9.71 23.37 -3.87
C ALA A 248 -8.61 22.33 -4.14
N THR A 249 -7.44 22.75 -4.64
CA THR A 249 -6.33 21.86 -5.05
C THR A 249 -5.08 22.08 -4.19
N GLY A 250 -5.17 22.86 -3.12
CA GLY A 250 -4.06 23.17 -2.22
C GLY A 250 -3.06 24.18 -2.78
N CYS A 251 -3.53 25.14 -3.60
CA CYS A 251 -2.69 26.20 -4.16
C CYS A 251 -3.21 27.58 -3.73
N SER A 252 -2.41 28.27 -2.92
CA SER A 252 -2.78 29.54 -2.30
C SER A 252 -2.92 30.67 -3.32
N ALA A 253 -3.52 31.79 -2.91
CA ALA A 253 -3.60 33.00 -3.73
C ALA A 253 -2.24 33.62 -4.09
N ARG A 254 -1.16 33.09 -3.51
CA ARG A 254 0.23 33.50 -3.73
C ARG A 254 1.02 32.43 -4.48
N CYS A 255 0.31 31.47 -5.08
CA CYS A 255 0.83 30.36 -5.89
C CYS A 255 1.88 29.51 -5.16
N ARG A 256 1.58 29.24 -3.89
CA ARG A 256 2.32 28.35 -3.01
C ARG A 256 1.45 27.17 -2.63
N PHE A 257 2.06 26.01 -2.39
CA PHE A 257 1.31 24.90 -1.84
C PHE A 257 0.82 25.25 -0.45
N GLU A 258 -0.49 25.15 -0.25
CA GLU A 258 -1.14 25.24 1.05
C GLU A 258 -0.69 24.01 1.85
N HIS A 259 0.01 24.25 2.95
CA HIS A 259 0.50 23.19 3.82
C HIS A 259 0.76 23.75 5.20
N CYS A 260 0.46 22.92 6.18
CA CYS A 260 0.62 23.32 7.55
C CYS A 260 2.08 23.55 7.96
N GLY A 261 2.29 24.63 8.69
CA GLY A 261 3.59 25.03 9.23
C GLY A 261 4.38 25.94 8.32
N ASN A 262 3.72 26.66 7.41
CA ASN A 262 4.35 27.56 6.45
C ASN A 262 4.41 29.03 6.93
N GLY A 263 3.77 29.31 8.07
CA GLY A 263 3.70 30.61 8.73
C GLY A 263 2.50 31.47 8.33
N VAL A 264 1.58 30.94 7.51
CA VAL A 264 0.42 31.63 6.96
C VAL A 264 -0.80 30.75 7.12
N VAL A 265 -1.87 31.29 7.70
CA VAL A 265 -3.14 30.56 7.82
C VAL A 265 -3.84 30.55 6.47
N ASP A 266 -3.74 29.42 5.76
CA ASP A 266 -4.37 29.21 4.46
C ASP A 266 -5.88 28.90 4.58
N PRO A 267 -6.68 29.07 3.50
CA PRO A 267 -8.10 28.76 3.52
C PRO A 267 -8.40 27.30 3.91
N GLY A 268 -8.97 27.09 5.10
CA GLY A 268 -9.30 25.76 5.63
C GLY A 268 -8.44 25.37 6.83
N GLU A 269 -7.37 26.10 7.10
CA GLU A 269 -6.56 25.99 8.31
C GLU A 269 -7.20 26.81 9.44
N GLN A 270 -7.15 26.30 10.67
CA GLN A 270 -7.57 27.04 11.87
C GLN A 270 -6.42 27.81 12.49
N CYS A 271 -5.19 27.32 12.30
CA CYS A 271 -3.94 27.91 12.77
C CYS A 271 -2.79 27.52 11.82
N ASP A 272 -1.71 28.29 11.88
CA ASP A 272 -0.39 27.95 11.34
C ASP A 272 0.64 28.75 12.17
N ASP A 273 1.59 28.07 12.81
CA ASP A 273 2.61 28.69 13.66
C ASP A 273 4.02 28.67 13.04
N GLY A 274 4.11 28.40 11.74
CA GLY A 274 5.37 28.37 11.00
C GLY A 274 6.18 27.10 11.18
N ASN A 275 5.61 26.04 11.78
CA ASN A 275 6.27 24.75 11.87
C ASN A 275 5.27 23.58 11.98
N THR A 276 5.78 22.34 12.05
CA THR A 276 4.97 21.10 12.16
C THR A 276 5.29 20.31 13.42
N THR A 277 5.83 21.00 14.43
CA THR A 277 6.07 20.42 15.74
C THR A 277 4.74 20.05 16.37
N LYS A 278 4.79 19.06 17.25
CA LYS A 278 3.62 18.55 17.96
C LYS A 278 3.63 19.15 19.35
N GLY A 279 2.48 19.65 19.82
CA GLY A 279 2.30 20.16 21.17
C GLY A 279 2.76 21.61 21.39
N ASP A 280 3.05 22.39 20.34
CA ASP A 280 3.31 23.83 20.43
C ASP A 280 2.08 24.69 20.15
N GLY A 281 0.93 24.07 19.92
CA GLY A 281 -0.38 24.72 19.83
C GLY A 281 -1.01 24.70 18.44
N CYS A 282 -0.27 24.27 17.42
CA CYS A 282 -0.81 24.10 16.07
C CYS A 282 -0.25 22.86 15.38
N PHE A 283 -1.08 21.83 15.20
CA PHE A 283 -0.70 20.62 14.48
C PHE A 283 -1.83 20.19 13.55
N ASP A 284 -1.46 19.70 12.36
CA ASP A 284 -2.45 19.32 11.32
C ASP A 284 -3.42 20.48 11.00
N CYS A 285 -2.90 21.71 11.15
CA CYS A 285 -3.56 22.99 10.92
C CYS A 285 -4.85 23.20 11.69
N ARG A 286 -4.85 22.63 12.88
CA ARG A 286 -5.89 22.81 13.88
C ARG A 286 -5.24 23.15 15.21
N PHE A 287 -5.97 23.93 15.99
CA PHE A 287 -5.54 24.23 17.35
C PHE A 287 -5.48 22.92 18.13
N GLU A 288 -4.32 22.64 18.68
CA GLU A 288 -4.17 21.59 19.66
C GLU A 288 -4.82 22.11 20.94
N ALA A 289 -5.91 21.49 21.38
CA ALA A 289 -6.63 21.95 22.56
C ALA A 289 -7.52 20.85 23.10
N CYS A 290 -7.43 20.62 24.40
CA CYS A 290 -8.25 19.62 25.02
C CYS A 290 -9.72 20.02 25.10
N GLY A 291 -10.57 19.02 24.87
CA GLY A 291 -12.01 19.16 24.85
C GLY A 291 -12.52 19.65 23.51
N ASN A 292 -11.70 19.56 22.45
CA ASN A 292 -12.07 19.95 21.10
C ASN A 292 -12.74 18.82 20.31
N GLY A 293 -12.86 17.63 20.92
CA GLY A 293 -13.49 16.44 20.33
C GLY A 293 -12.52 15.53 19.59
N ARG A 294 -11.20 15.76 19.69
CA ARG A 294 -10.14 14.97 19.06
C ARG A 294 -8.98 14.79 20.02
N VAL A 295 -8.39 13.59 20.04
CA VAL A 295 -7.13 13.37 20.77
C VAL A 295 -5.97 13.93 19.95
N ASP A 296 -5.41 15.06 20.40
CA ASP A 296 -4.28 15.75 19.79
C ASP A 296 -2.92 15.24 20.29
N PRO A 297 -1.80 15.51 19.58
CA PRO A 297 -0.48 15.12 20.04
C PRO A 297 -0.14 15.68 21.43
N GLY A 298 0.18 14.78 22.36
CA GLY A 298 0.43 15.13 23.77
C GLY A 298 -0.74 14.79 24.68
N GLU A 299 -1.97 14.72 24.14
CA GLU A 299 -3.15 14.31 24.89
C GLU A 299 -3.23 12.79 25.02
N GLN A 300 -3.72 12.33 26.17
CA GLN A 300 -4.04 10.93 26.41
C GLN A 300 -5.52 10.64 26.15
N CYS A 301 -6.38 11.65 26.22
CA CYS A 301 -7.81 11.56 25.96
C CYS A 301 -8.42 12.92 25.62
N ASP A 302 -9.62 12.90 25.06
CA ASP A 302 -10.49 14.06 24.81
C ASP A 302 -11.96 13.62 24.94
N ASP A 303 -12.73 14.29 25.80
CA ASP A 303 -14.15 14.01 26.04
C ASP A 303 -15.09 15.06 25.44
N GLY A 304 -14.56 15.96 24.60
CA GLY A 304 -15.29 16.99 23.89
C GLY A 304 -15.64 18.21 24.74
N ASN A 305 -15.06 18.37 25.94
CA ASN A 305 -15.14 19.62 26.69
C ASN A 305 -13.92 19.82 27.62
N SER A 306 -13.84 20.98 28.28
CA SER A 306 -12.70 21.34 29.16
C SER A 306 -13.07 21.33 30.64
N VAL A 307 -14.19 20.69 31.00
CA VAL A 307 -14.52 20.40 32.39
C VAL A 307 -13.58 19.28 32.86
N SER A 308 -13.25 19.28 34.15
CA SER A 308 -12.49 18.20 34.77
C SER A 308 -13.44 17.36 35.61
N GLY A 309 -13.18 16.08 35.74
CA GLY A 309 -13.97 15.13 36.50
C GLY A 309 -15.05 14.41 35.69
N ASP A 310 -15.10 14.59 34.37
CA ASP A 310 -16.07 13.95 33.46
C ASP A 310 -15.45 12.98 32.44
N GLY A 311 -14.18 12.61 32.67
CA GLY A 311 -13.47 11.53 31.97
C GLY A 311 -12.08 11.94 31.46
N CYS A 312 -11.88 13.23 31.19
CA CYS A 312 -10.58 13.83 30.90
C CYS A 312 -10.35 15.07 31.77
N SER A 313 -9.12 15.26 32.22
CA SER A 313 -8.75 16.48 32.95
C SER A 313 -8.94 17.71 32.06
N GLY A 314 -9.33 18.88 32.56
CA GLY A 314 -9.40 20.12 31.77
C GLY A 314 -8.04 20.83 31.67
N GLY A 315 -7.11 20.29 30.88
CA GLY A 315 -5.74 20.82 30.71
C GLY A 315 -5.54 21.71 29.48
N ALA A 316 -4.58 22.64 29.54
CA ALA A 316 -4.10 23.37 28.36
C ALA A 316 -2.91 22.64 27.71
N VAL A 317 -2.68 22.82 26.40
CA VAL A 317 -1.57 22.19 25.64
C VAL A 317 -0.20 22.46 26.28
N ALA A 318 -0.02 23.64 26.89
CA ALA A 318 1.23 24.03 27.54
C ALA A 318 1.66 23.09 28.70
N ASP A 319 0.72 22.35 29.29
CA ASP A 319 0.98 21.38 30.37
C ASP A 319 1.08 19.93 29.86
N GLY A 320 1.16 19.75 28.54
CA GLY A 320 1.21 18.45 27.88
C GLY A 320 -0.17 17.84 27.63
N GLY A 321 -1.20 18.67 27.44
CA GLY A 321 -2.55 18.24 27.04
C GLY A 321 -3.36 17.56 28.15
N CYS A 322 -4.49 16.97 27.77
CA CYS A 322 -5.39 16.31 28.69
C CYS A 322 -5.02 14.88 29.00
N ARG A 323 -5.16 14.53 30.27
CA ARG A 323 -4.83 13.23 30.81
C ARG A 323 -6.10 12.50 31.15
N ILE A 324 -6.05 11.19 30.99
CA ILE A 324 -7.09 10.31 31.48
C ILE A 324 -7.14 10.49 33.00
N GLU A 325 -8.31 10.78 33.53
CA GLU A 325 -8.57 10.76 34.96
C GLU A 325 -8.72 9.28 35.35
N PHE A 326 -7.67 8.71 35.98
CA PHE A 326 -7.57 7.28 36.25
C PHE A 326 -7.35 7.02 37.74
N CYS A 327 -7.79 5.83 38.13
CA CYS A 327 -7.68 5.30 39.48
C CYS A 327 -6.25 5.37 39.99
N GLY A 328 -6.02 6.29 40.92
CA GLY A 328 -4.76 6.45 41.61
C GLY A 328 -4.05 7.77 41.43
N ASP A 329 -4.74 8.79 40.94
CA ASP A 329 -4.27 10.16 40.90
C ASP A 329 -4.65 10.98 42.15
N THR A 330 -5.30 10.33 43.14
CA THR A 330 -5.74 10.88 44.42
C THR A 330 -6.93 11.83 44.32
N VAL A 331 -7.63 11.83 43.19
CA VAL A 331 -8.81 12.68 42.94
C VAL A 331 -10.03 11.80 42.66
N THR A 332 -11.07 11.94 43.49
CA THR A 332 -12.32 11.20 43.27
C THR A 332 -13.16 11.86 42.17
N ASN A 333 -13.22 11.23 41.00
CA ASN A 333 -13.90 11.74 39.81
C ASN A 333 -15.25 11.02 39.59
N ASN A 334 -16.22 11.28 40.46
CA ASN A 334 -17.54 10.60 40.49
C ASN A 334 -18.67 11.39 39.78
N ALA A 335 -18.35 12.18 38.74
CA ALA A 335 -19.34 13.08 38.14
C ALA A 335 -20.08 12.53 36.91
N ASN A 336 -19.64 11.41 36.30
CA ASN A 336 -20.27 10.90 35.08
C ASN A 336 -20.37 9.36 35.00
N PRO A 337 -21.58 8.77 35.18
CA PRO A 337 -21.79 7.32 35.05
C PRO A 337 -21.78 6.81 33.60
N GLN A 338 -21.67 7.68 32.58
CA GLN A 338 -21.87 7.32 31.17
C GLN A 338 -20.63 7.47 30.27
N ARG A 339 -19.52 8.00 30.77
CA ARG A 339 -18.23 7.99 30.07
C ARG A 339 -17.13 7.48 31.01
N HIS A 340 -16.09 6.96 30.37
CA HIS A 340 -15.03 6.13 30.93
C HIS A 340 -14.54 6.62 32.30
N THR A 341 -14.33 5.64 33.21
CA THR A 341 -13.81 5.71 34.59
C THR A 341 -14.76 6.28 35.67
N HIS A 342 -15.81 5.50 35.98
CA HIS A 342 -16.54 5.62 37.25
C HIS A 342 -15.65 5.17 38.41
N GLU A 343 -15.28 6.10 39.29
CA GLU A 343 -14.46 5.84 40.48
C GLU A 343 -15.20 6.35 41.72
N ASP A 344 -15.68 5.41 42.55
CA ASP A 344 -16.42 5.73 43.77
C ASP A 344 -15.53 6.35 44.85
N CYS A 345 -14.23 6.10 44.78
CA CYS A 345 -13.18 6.53 45.69
C CYS A 345 -11.83 6.57 44.95
N ASP A 346 -10.86 7.37 45.41
CA ASP A 346 -9.48 7.30 44.90
C ASP A 346 -8.46 7.62 46.01
N ASP A 347 -7.78 6.59 46.51
CA ASP A 347 -6.72 6.67 47.51
C ASP A 347 -5.31 6.48 46.91
N GLY A 348 -5.10 6.83 45.64
CA GLY A 348 -3.82 6.66 44.96
C GLY A 348 -3.63 5.26 44.36
N GLY A 349 -4.73 4.56 44.03
CA GLY A 349 -4.72 3.29 43.29
C GLY A 349 -4.21 2.11 44.12
N VAL A 350 -4.18 2.27 45.44
CA VAL A 350 -3.82 1.23 46.40
C VAL A 350 -5.06 0.76 47.14
N ASN A 351 -5.09 -0.53 47.49
CA ASN A 351 -6.09 -1.05 48.42
C ASN A 351 -5.99 -0.28 49.74
N SER A 352 -7.09 0.37 50.13
CA SER A 352 -7.24 1.06 51.40
C SER A 352 -8.43 0.47 52.17
N GLY A 353 -8.63 0.91 53.42
CA GLY A 353 -9.81 0.53 54.19
C GLY A 353 -11.13 1.07 53.64
N THR A 354 -11.07 1.95 52.64
CA THR A 354 -12.23 2.61 52.03
C THR A 354 -12.35 2.37 50.53
N CYS A 355 -11.27 1.94 49.87
CA CYS A 355 -11.18 1.87 48.42
C CYS A 355 -10.47 0.60 47.94
N ASN A 356 -11.02 -0.04 46.91
CA ASN A 356 -10.39 -1.16 46.21
C ASN A 356 -9.34 -0.66 45.20
N PHE A 357 -8.44 -1.53 44.77
CA PHE A 357 -7.37 -1.20 43.80
C PHE A 357 -7.88 -0.72 42.43
N ASN A 358 -9.15 -0.98 42.12
CA ASN A 358 -9.83 -0.52 40.91
C ASN A 358 -10.75 0.68 41.17
N CYS A 359 -10.58 1.36 42.31
CA CYS A 359 -11.29 2.58 42.68
C CYS A 359 -12.81 2.43 42.82
N THR A 360 -13.26 1.21 43.15
CA THR A 360 -14.62 0.98 43.66
C THR A 360 -14.62 1.03 45.18
N THR A 361 -15.75 1.40 45.79
CA THR A 361 -15.88 1.40 47.25
C THR A 361 -15.68 -0.02 47.78
N ALA A 362 -14.81 -0.19 48.78
CA ALA A 362 -14.54 -1.50 49.35
C ALA A 362 -15.73 -2.02 50.15
N THR A 363 -16.33 -3.14 49.72
CA THR A 363 -17.47 -3.76 50.39
C THR A 363 -17.48 -5.28 50.25
N CYS A 364 -17.86 -5.98 51.32
CA CYS A 364 -18.00 -7.44 51.30
C CYS A 364 -19.10 -7.87 50.31
N GLY A 365 -18.72 -8.64 49.29
CA GLY A 365 -19.60 -9.13 48.23
C GLY A 365 -19.57 -8.30 46.94
N ASP A 366 -18.56 -7.45 46.75
CA ASP A 366 -18.36 -6.65 45.53
C ASP A 366 -17.56 -7.38 44.44
N GLY A 367 -17.14 -8.61 44.70
CA GLY A 367 -16.34 -9.43 43.79
C GLY A 367 -14.83 -9.27 43.97
N ILE A 368 -14.37 -8.48 44.94
CA ILE A 368 -12.96 -8.12 45.13
C ILE A 368 -12.55 -8.36 46.58
N VAL A 369 -11.50 -9.16 46.80
CA VAL A 369 -10.92 -9.32 48.14
C VAL A 369 -9.96 -8.16 48.42
N ASN A 370 -10.29 -7.31 49.39
CA ASN A 370 -9.46 -6.20 49.82
C ASN A 370 -8.85 -6.43 51.23
N PRO A 371 -7.55 -6.77 51.33
CA PRO A 371 -6.88 -7.06 52.61
C PRO A 371 -6.72 -5.86 53.56
N GLN A 372 -7.13 -4.65 53.16
CA GLN A 372 -7.12 -3.45 54.01
C GLN A 372 -8.53 -3.06 54.47
N PHE A 373 -9.57 -3.57 53.82
CA PHE A 373 -10.97 -3.38 54.20
C PHE A 373 -11.37 -4.32 55.34
N THR A 374 -12.12 -3.82 56.32
CA THR A 374 -12.70 -4.62 57.41
C THR A 374 -14.21 -4.40 57.41
N ALA A 375 -14.97 -5.43 57.02
CA ALA A 375 -16.42 -5.35 57.00
C ALA A 375 -16.99 -5.05 58.40
N PRO A 376 -18.08 -4.27 58.53
CA PRO A 376 -18.70 -4.01 59.82
C PRO A 376 -19.07 -5.31 60.56
N GLY A 377 -18.50 -5.51 61.75
CA GLY A 377 -18.70 -6.72 62.56
C GLY A 377 -17.72 -7.87 62.28
N ALA A 378 -16.81 -7.73 61.32
CA ALA A 378 -15.73 -8.70 61.10
C ALA A 378 -14.65 -8.58 62.19
N ALA A 379 -14.04 -9.71 62.54
CA ALA A 379 -12.92 -9.77 63.49
C ALA A 379 -11.57 -9.29 62.89
N GLY A 380 -11.52 -8.98 61.60
CA GLY A 380 -10.31 -8.56 60.89
C GLY A 380 -10.57 -8.30 59.40
N PRO A 381 -9.52 -8.04 58.60
CA PRO A 381 -9.66 -7.67 57.20
C PRO A 381 -10.35 -8.74 56.36
N GLU A 382 -10.90 -8.32 55.23
CA GLU A 382 -11.51 -9.20 54.24
C GLU A 382 -10.50 -10.21 53.68
N GLN A 383 -10.95 -11.44 53.49
CA GLN A 383 -10.13 -12.57 53.03
C GLN A 383 -10.75 -13.32 51.85
N CYS A 384 -12.06 -13.18 51.62
CA CYS A 384 -12.79 -13.91 50.60
C CYS A 384 -13.98 -13.09 50.09
N ASP A 385 -14.36 -13.28 48.83
CA ASP A 385 -15.50 -12.62 48.19
C ASP A 385 -16.04 -13.52 47.05
N PRO A 386 -17.36 -13.68 46.85
CA PRO A 386 -18.46 -13.14 47.67
C PRO A 386 -18.73 -13.97 48.92
N PRO A 387 -19.48 -13.44 49.91
CA PRO A 387 -19.88 -14.20 51.08
C PRO A 387 -20.69 -15.43 50.67
N SER A 388 -20.24 -16.60 51.09
CA SER A 388 -20.83 -17.89 50.76
C SER A 388 -20.57 -18.90 51.89
N ALA A 389 -21.58 -19.11 52.73
CA ALA A 389 -21.54 -20.07 53.83
C ALA A 389 -21.27 -21.51 53.36
N THR A 390 -21.63 -21.85 52.12
CA THR A 390 -21.36 -23.18 51.54
C THR A 390 -19.94 -23.35 51.01
N ASN A 391 -19.21 -22.25 50.78
CA ASN A 391 -17.84 -22.27 50.23
C ASN A 391 -16.79 -21.78 51.25
N GLY A 392 -17.12 -21.78 52.55
CA GLY A 392 -16.20 -21.40 53.62
C GLY A 392 -15.90 -19.89 53.70
N CYS A 393 -16.79 -19.04 53.19
CA CYS A 393 -16.68 -17.59 53.30
C CYS A 393 -17.88 -17.02 54.07
N SER A 394 -17.63 -16.53 55.29
CA SER A 394 -18.66 -16.01 56.17
C SER A 394 -19.38 -14.78 55.60
N ALA A 395 -20.53 -14.41 56.17
CA ALA A 395 -21.27 -13.19 55.82
C ALA A 395 -20.51 -11.87 56.08
N THR A 396 -19.35 -11.95 56.73
CA THR A 396 -18.43 -10.83 56.96
C THR A 396 -17.14 -10.94 56.13
N CYS A 397 -17.17 -11.75 55.07
CA CYS A 397 -16.07 -11.94 54.11
C CYS A 397 -14.75 -12.39 54.73
N ARG A 398 -14.86 -13.24 55.76
CA ARG A 398 -13.75 -13.95 56.39
C ARG A 398 -13.84 -15.44 56.12
N PHE A 399 -12.68 -16.09 55.94
CA PHE A 399 -12.63 -17.54 55.84
C PHE A 399 -13.12 -18.18 57.15
N GLU A 400 -13.95 -19.20 57.00
CA GLU A 400 -14.34 -20.10 58.08
C GLU A 400 -13.14 -21.02 58.36
N HIS A 401 -12.70 -21.07 59.62
CA HIS A 401 -11.42 -21.67 60.01
C HIS A 401 -11.58 -22.49 61.28
N CYS A 402 -11.22 -23.77 61.17
CA CYS A 402 -11.09 -24.66 62.31
C CYS A 402 -10.05 -24.14 63.33
N GLY A 403 -10.45 -24.04 64.59
CA GLY A 403 -9.68 -23.57 65.74
C GLY A 403 -9.91 -22.11 66.14
N ASN A 404 -10.95 -21.44 65.63
CA ASN A 404 -11.15 -20.00 65.80
C ASN A 404 -11.95 -19.59 67.07
N GLY A 405 -12.42 -20.56 67.86
CA GLY A 405 -13.23 -20.39 69.06
C GLY A 405 -14.74 -20.32 68.80
N VAL A 406 -15.20 -20.68 67.61
CA VAL A 406 -16.61 -20.65 67.19
C VAL A 406 -16.88 -21.85 66.28
N LYS A 407 -17.99 -22.58 66.52
CA LYS A 407 -18.45 -23.63 65.61
C LYS A 407 -19.08 -23.02 64.36
N ASP A 408 -18.36 -23.00 63.23
CA ASP A 408 -18.82 -22.43 61.96
C ASP A 408 -19.81 -23.36 61.21
N PRO A 409 -20.67 -22.84 60.29
CA PRO A 409 -21.60 -23.66 59.52
C PRO A 409 -20.90 -24.68 58.60
N GLY A 410 -20.88 -25.95 59.01
CA GLY A 410 -20.23 -27.04 58.26
C GLY A 410 -19.16 -27.78 59.07
N GLU A 411 -18.76 -27.22 60.22
CA GLU A 411 -17.88 -27.87 61.19
C GLU A 411 -18.69 -28.76 62.14
N GLU A 412 -18.16 -29.93 62.53
CA GLU A 412 -18.79 -30.77 63.56
C GLU A 412 -18.37 -30.32 64.97
N CYS A 413 -17.16 -29.78 65.10
CA CYS A 413 -16.55 -29.18 66.30
C CYS A 413 -15.56 -28.08 65.91
N ASP A 414 -15.10 -27.27 66.87
CA ASP A 414 -14.06 -26.24 66.65
C ASP A 414 -12.88 -26.48 67.61
N GLY A 415 -11.65 -26.38 67.10
CA GLY A 415 -10.43 -27.06 67.58
C GLY A 415 -10.05 -26.97 69.07
N ASN A 416 -10.66 -26.06 69.84
CA ASN A 416 -10.36 -25.87 71.27
C ASN A 416 -11.61 -25.88 72.18
N ASP A 417 -12.81 -26.08 71.64
CA ASP A 417 -14.08 -25.90 72.38
C ASP A 417 -14.46 -27.06 73.33
N PHE A 418 -13.53 -27.96 73.64
CA PHE A 418 -13.78 -29.07 74.57
C PHE A 418 -13.15 -28.86 75.96
N GLY A 419 -13.80 -28.01 76.76
CA GLY A 419 -13.60 -27.89 78.20
C GLY A 419 -14.93 -27.94 78.98
N SER A 420 -14.97 -28.74 80.05
CA SER A 420 -15.97 -28.94 81.13
C SER A 420 -17.49 -28.72 80.94
N GLY A 421 -18.04 -28.45 79.74
CA GLY A 421 -19.47 -28.18 79.57
C GLY A 421 -20.12 -28.54 78.24
N GLY A 422 -19.41 -29.13 77.27
CA GLY A 422 -19.92 -29.25 75.89
C GLY A 422 -20.03 -30.64 75.27
N ASN A 423 -19.48 -31.70 75.87
CA ASN A 423 -19.63 -33.09 75.37
C ASN A 423 -19.90 -34.03 76.56
N PRO A 424 -21.04 -34.75 76.59
CA PRO A 424 -21.28 -35.78 77.60
C PRO A 424 -20.31 -36.97 77.52
N ASN A 425 -19.60 -37.13 76.39
CA ASN A 425 -18.95 -38.39 75.98
C ASN A 425 -17.41 -38.30 75.74
N GLY A 426 -16.80 -37.11 75.79
CA GLY A 426 -15.33 -36.95 75.88
C GLY A 426 -14.47 -37.16 74.61
N PHE A 427 -15.01 -36.97 73.40
CA PHE A 427 -14.30 -37.17 72.12
C PHE A 427 -13.39 -35.98 71.71
N THR A 428 -12.40 -36.23 70.83
CA THR A 428 -11.38 -35.26 70.36
C THR A 428 -11.78 -34.63 69.02
N CYS A 429 -11.57 -33.32 68.84
CA CYS A 429 -11.73 -32.64 67.54
C CYS A 429 -10.47 -32.79 66.69
N ALA A 430 -10.61 -33.19 65.42
CA ALA A 430 -9.49 -33.16 64.47
C ALA A 430 -9.20 -31.74 63.95
N ALA A 431 -8.05 -31.55 63.30
CA ALA A 431 -7.64 -30.27 62.74
C ALA A 431 -8.49 -29.83 61.52
N ASP A 432 -9.25 -30.75 60.93
CA ASP A 432 -10.27 -30.53 59.91
C ASP A 432 -11.70 -30.51 60.49
N CYS A 433 -11.83 -30.32 61.81
CA CYS A 433 -13.08 -30.01 62.50
C CYS A 433 -14.19 -31.07 62.43
N HIS A 434 -13.81 -32.35 62.23
CA HIS A 434 -14.67 -33.51 62.51
C HIS A 434 -14.36 -34.14 63.88
N ILE A 435 -15.31 -34.92 64.39
CA ILE A 435 -15.16 -35.63 65.66
C ILE A 435 -14.41 -36.96 65.42
N GLN A 436 -13.28 -37.14 66.11
CA GLN A 436 -12.52 -38.39 66.07
C GLN A 436 -13.26 -39.48 66.85
N GLN A 437 -13.79 -40.48 66.14
CA GLN A 437 -14.51 -41.61 66.72
C GLN A 437 -14.60 -42.75 65.71
N CYS A 438 -14.55 -43.98 66.22
CA CYS A 438 -14.72 -45.13 65.38
C CYS A 438 -16.12 -45.27 64.80
N GLY A 439 -16.17 -45.57 63.52
CA GLY A 439 -17.37 -45.75 62.73
C GLY A 439 -17.88 -44.45 62.12
N ASN A 440 -17.07 -43.40 62.04
CA ASN A 440 -17.46 -42.12 61.43
C ASN A 440 -17.21 -42.07 59.91
N GLY A 441 -16.66 -43.14 59.33
CA GLY A 441 -16.33 -43.24 57.91
C GLY A 441 -14.93 -42.74 57.56
N ARG A 442 -14.10 -42.43 58.56
CA ARG A 442 -12.73 -41.90 58.41
C ARG A 442 -11.79 -42.65 59.34
N VAL A 443 -10.58 -42.94 58.87
CA VAL A 443 -9.55 -43.57 59.72
C VAL A 443 -8.83 -42.47 60.50
N ASP A 444 -9.13 -42.33 61.78
CA ASP A 444 -8.58 -41.30 62.66
C ASP A 444 -7.27 -41.72 63.38
N PRO A 445 -6.46 -40.76 63.88
CA PRO A 445 -5.26 -41.07 64.66
C PRO A 445 -5.53 -41.98 65.87
N GLY A 446 -5.12 -43.25 65.77
CA GLY A 446 -5.36 -44.27 66.80
C GLY A 446 -6.22 -45.44 66.33
N GLU A 447 -6.90 -45.29 65.20
CA GLU A 447 -7.63 -46.34 64.49
C GLU A 447 -6.72 -47.08 63.51
N GLN A 448 -6.97 -48.37 63.34
CA GLN A 448 -6.37 -49.18 62.29
C GLN A 448 -7.29 -49.31 61.07
N CYS A 449 -8.60 -49.10 61.27
CA CYS A 449 -9.60 -49.09 60.23
C CYS A 449 -10.90 -48.42 60.73
N ASP A 450 -11.77 -48.08 59.78
CA ASP A 450 -13.12 -47.55 60.00
C ASP A 450 -14.02 -48.04 58.85
N ASP A 451 -15.15 -48.67 59.17
CA ASP A 451 -16.11 -49.21 58.20
C ASP A 451 -17.44 -48.43 58.17
N GLY A 452 -17.42 -47.21 58.68
CA GLY A 452 -18.55 -46.28 58.70
C GLY A 452 -19.63 -46.62 59.71
N ASN A 453 -19.38 -47.55 60.64
CA ASN A 453 -20.27 -47.81 61.75
C ASN A 453 -19.52 -48.37 62.98
N ASN A 454 -20.23 -48.51 64.11
CA ASN A 454 -19.63 -48.95 65.39
C ASN A 454 -20.11 -50.36 65.79
N THR A 455 -20.31 -51.23 64.80
CA THR A 455 -20.64 -52.65 65.00
C THR A 455 -19.33 -53.45 64.96
N SER A 456 -19.28 -54.59 65.66
CA SER A 456 -18.15 -55.53 65.54
C SER A 456 -18.58 -56.71 64.67
N GLY A 457 -17.65 -57.32 63.94
CA GLY A 457 -17.90 -58.47 63.09
C GLY A 457 -18.33 -58.14 61.66
N ASP A 458 -18.15 -56.89 61.21
CA ASP A 458 -18.45 -56.45 59.84
C ASP A 458 -17.28 -55.78 59.10
N GLY A 459 -16.06 -55.90 59.65
CA GLY A 459 -14.81 -55.51 59.01
C GLY A 459 -13.87 -54.74 59.94
N CYS A 460 -14.43 -53.91 60.82
CA CYS A 460 -13.71 -53.24 61.88
C CYS A 460 -14.35 -53.53 63.24
N SER A 461 -13.54 -53.67 64.28
CA SER A 461 -14.06 -53.86 65.63
C SER A 461 -14.71 -52.56 66.11
N GLY A 462 -15.98 -52.54 66.48
CA GLY A 462 -16.55 -51.37 67.19
C GLY A 462 -15.81 -50.97 68.49
N SER A 463 -15.72 -49.66 68.76
CA SER A 463 -15.16 -49.06 69.97
C SER A 463 -16.01 -47.89 70.46
N THR A 464 -16.32 -47.86 71.76
CA THR A 464 -16.96 -46.72 72.44
C THR A 464 -15.95 -45.84 73.17
N SER A 465 -14.65 -46.09 72.96
CA SER A 465 -13.57 -45.36 73.60
C SER A 465 -13.45 -43.94 73.02
N PRO A 466 -13.32 -42.90 73.86
CA PRO A 466 -13.08 -41.52 73.39
C PRO A 466 -11.73 -41.34 72.66
N LEU A 467 -10.87 -42.36 72.66
CA LEU A 467 -9.62 -42.42 71.90
C LEU A 467 -9.77 -43.17 70.56
N GLY A 468 -10.99 -43.54 70.16
CA GLY A 468 -11.31 -44.03 68.82
C GLY A 468 -10.77 -45.40 68.42
N ALA A 469 -9.85 -46.03 69.16
CA ALA A 469 -9.09 -47.17 68.64
C ALA A 469 -9.93 -48.39 68.17
N CYS A 470 -10.28 -48.42 66.89
CA CYS A 470 -10.85 -49.55 66.17
C CYS A 470 -9.78 -50.32 65.42
N ARG A 471 -9.93 -51.64 65.41
CA ARG A 471 -8.94 -52.58 64.89
C ARG A 471 -9.53 -53.35 63.73
N ILE A 472 -8.65 -53.69 62.80
CA ILE A 472 -9.00 -54.61 61.70
C ILE A 472 -9.26 -55.99 62.33
N GLU A 473 -10.39 -56.59 62.00
CA GLU A 473 -10.71 -57.98 62.35
C GLU A 473 -10.04 -58.90 61.30
N PHE A 474 -9.15 -59.82 61.70
CA PHE A 474 -8.38 -60.66 60.75
C PHE A 474 -8.01 -62.04 61.29
N CYS A 475 -7.69 -62.95 60.35
CA CYS A 475 -7.37 -64.35 60.62
C CYS A 475 -6.11 -64.50 61.44
N GLY A 476 -6.27 -65.03 62.65
CA GLY A 476 -5.17 -65.25 63.59
C GLY A 476 -5.10 -64.29 64.76
N ASP A 477 -6.17 -63.54 65.04
CA ASP A 477 -6.28 -62.65 66.19
C ASP A 477 -6.79 -63.34 67.47
N THR A 478 -7.02 -64.66 67.39
CA THR A 478 -7.51 -65.57 68.44
C THR A 478 -9.00 -65.40 68.80
N VAL A 479 -9.78 -64.71 67.96
CA VAL A 479 -11.21 -64.46 68.16
C VAL A 479 -12.01 -64.91 66.93
N THR A 480 -13.00 -65.79 67.13
CA THR A 480 -13.85 -66.25 66.04
C THR A 480 -14.92 -65.22 65.66
N ASN A 481 -14.73 -64.57 64.50
CA ASN A 481 -15.62 -63.51 64.02
C ASN A 481 -16.68 -64.05 63.03
N ASN A 482 -17.48 -65.05 63.46
CA ASN A 482 -18.39 -65.81 62.60
C ASN A 482 -19.82 -65.22 62.49
N ALA A 483 -19.95 -63.89 62.53
CA ALA A 483 -21.27 -63.25 62.69
C ALA A 483 -21.97 -62.86 61.37
N ASN A 484 -21.28 -62.78 60.22
CA ASN A 484 -21.93 -62.31 58.98
C ASN A 484 -21.32 -62.86 57.66
N ALA A 485 -22.04 -63.75 56.98
CA ALA A 485 -21.64 -64.38 55.72
C ALA A 485 -21.63 -63.44 54.48
N GLN A 486 -21.94 -62.15 54.64
CA GLN A 486 -22.12 -61.21 53.52
C GLN A 486 -21.08 -60.08 53.47
N ARG A 487 -20.16 -59.98 54.44
CA ARG A 487 -19.04 -59.01 54.42
C ARG A 487 -17.74 -59.63 54.97
N HIS A 488 -16.97 -60.22 54.07
CA HIS A 488 -15.50 -60.28 54.01
C HIS A 488 -14.60 -60.45 55.25
N THR A 489 -15.04 -61.06 56.35
CA THR A 489 -14.14 -61.76 57.30
C THR A 489 -14.80 -63.05 57.80
N HIS A 490 -15.05 -63.99 56.88
CA HIS A 490 -15.60 -65.30 57.23
C HIS A 490 -14.50 -66.17 57.82
N GLU A 491 -14.50 -66.32 59.14
CA GLU A 491 -13.62 -67.24 59.86
C GLU A 491 -14.45 -68.26 60.63
N ASP A 492 -14.47 -69.48 60.11
CA ASP A 492 -15.17 -70.60 60.75
C ASP A 492 -14.50 -71.02 62.06
N CYS A 493 -13.20 -70.70 62.21
CA CYS A 493 -12.35 -70.98 63.36
C CYS A 493 -11.17 -69.99 63.39
N ASP A 494 -10.57 -69.75 64.56
CA ASP A 494 -9.33 -68.97 64.67
C ASP A 494 -8.40 -69.58 65.72
N ASP A 495 -7.31 -70.18 65.24
CA ASP A 495 -6.22 -70.74 66.04
C ASP A 495 -4.90 -69.97 65.83
N GLY A 496 -4.95 -68.65 65.64
CA GLY A 496 -3.76 -67.81 65.45
C GLY A 496 -3.20 -67.84 64.02
N GLY A 497 -4.04 -68.14 63.02
CA GLY A 497 -3.66 -68.14 61.60
C GLY A 497 -2.70 -69.26 61.21
N ILE A 498 -2.64 -70.33 62.01
CA ILE A 498 -1.84 -71.52 61.75
C ILE A 498 -2.74 -72.75 61.57
N ASN A 499 -2.24 -73.73 60.82
CA ASN A 499 -2.88 -75.04 60.71
C ASN A 499 -2.95 -75.72 62.09
N SER A 500 -4.16 -76.05 62.52
CA SER A 500 -4.46 -76.81 63.73
C SER A 500 -5.27 -78.06 63.36
N ALA A 501 -5.58 -78.89 64.37
CA ALA A 501 -6.45 -80.06 64.17
C ALA A 501 -7.89 -79.69 63.77
N THR A 502 -8.31 -78.45 63.98
CA THR A 502 -9.68 -77.95 63.75
C THR A 502 -9.75 -76.81 62.75
N CYS A 503 -8.61 -76.15 62.46
CA CYS A 503 -8.56 -74.93 61.67
C CYS A 503 -7.45 -74.94 60.64
N ASN A 504 -7.74 -74.46 59.43
CA ASN A 504 -6.74 -74.21 58.40
C ASN A 504 -6.06 -72.86 58.63
N PHE A 505 -4.88 -72.66 58.03
CA PHE A 505 -4.09 -71.43 58.17
C PHE A 505 -4.80 -70.17 57.66
N ASN A 506 -5.84 -70.32 56.83
CA ASN A 506 -6.68 -69.24 56.34
C ASN A 506 -8.00 -69.13 57.12
N CYS A 507 -8.07 -69.71 58.32
CA CYS A 507 -9.19 -69.62 59.25
C CYS A 507 -10.52 -70.21 58.74
N THR A 508 -10.44 -71.14 57.77
CA THR A 508 -11.55 -72.04 57.44
C THR A 508 -11.46 -73.33 58.27
N THR A 509 -12.59 -73.96 58.58
CA THR A 509 -12.58 -75.24 59.30
C THR A 509 -11.84 -76.30 58.51
N ALA A 510 -10.90 -77.00 59.15
CA ALA A 510 -10.12 -78.04 58.51
C ALA A 510 -10.98 -79.25 58.14
N THR A 511 -11.13 -79.52 56.84
CA THR A 511 -11.92 -80.65 56.34
C THR A 511 -11.32 -81.26 55.07
N CYS A 512 -11.40 -82.59 54.95
CA CYS A 512 -10.90 -83.27 53.76
C CYS A 512 -11.74 -82.92 52.53
N GLY A 513 -11.12 -82.34 51.50
CA GLY A 513 -11.78 -81.91 50.26
C GLY A 513 -12.14 -80.42 50.20
N ASP A 514 -11.59 -79.60 51.10
CA ASP A 514 -11.79 -78.14 51.13
C ASP A 514 -10.78 -77.38 50.25
N GLY A 515 -9.86 -78.10 49.61
CA GLY A 515 -8.83 -77.57 48.74
C GLY A 515 -7.55 -77.16 49.46
N ILE A 516 -7.44 -77.40 50.78
CA ILE A 516 -6.29 -77.00 51.61
C ILE A 516 -5.73 -78.22 52.33
N VAL A 517 -4.47 -78.54 52.04
CA VAL A 517 -3.77 -79.61 52.77
C VAL A 517 -3.37 -79.11 54.16
N ASN A 518 -3.98 -79.64 55.20
CA ASN A 518 -3.66 -79.33 56.59
C ASN A 518 -2.92 -80.50 57.29
N PRO A 519 -1.59 -80.41 57.50
CA PRO A 519 -0.79 -81.48 58.11
C PRO A 519 -1.08 -81.73 59.59
N GLN A 520 -1.93 -80.93 60.24
CA GLN A 520 -2.37 -81.11 61.63
C GLN A 520 -3.78 -81.72 61.71
N PHE A 521 -4.55 -81.67 60.62
CA PHE A 521 -5.88 -82.27 60.53
C PHE A 521 -5.78 -83.77 60.21
N THR A 522 -6.66 -84.58 60.82
CA THR A 522 -6.80 -86.01 60.51
C THR A 522 -8.26 -86.30 60.19
N ALA A 523 -8.54 -86.61 58.93
CA ALA A 523 -9.89 -86.94 58.48
C ALA A 523 -10.46 -88.14 59.26
N PRO A 524 -11.77 -88.16 59.59
CA PRO A 524 -12.39 -89.29 60.25
C PRO A 524 -12.16 -90.60 59.45
N GLY A 525 -11.54 -91.60 60.09
CA GLY A 525 -11.22 -92.89 59.45
C GLY A 525 -9.87 -92.93 58.70
N ALA A 526 -9.09 -91.85 58.69
CA ALA A 526 -7.72 -91.84 58.15
C ALA A 526 -6.71 -92.43 59.15
N ALA A 527 -5.64 -93.03 58.63
CA ALA A 527 -4.56 -93.62 59.44
C ALA A 527 -3.50 -92.59 59.91
N GLY A 528 -3.67 -91.31 59.58
CA GLY A 528 -2.74 -90.23 59.92
C GLY A 528 -3.15 -88.89 59.31
N PRO A 529 -2.33 -87.83 59.47
CA PRO A 529 -2.69 -86.50 59.03
C PRO A 529 -2.91 -86.41 57.52
N GLU A 530 -3.68 -85.41 57.13
CA GLU A 530 -3.94 -85.05 55.75
C GLU A 530 -2.64 -84.72 55.01
N GLN A 531 -2.51 -85.27 53.80
CA GLN A 531 -1.32 -85.12 52.95
C GLN A 531 -1.66 -84.56 51.56
N CYS A 532 -2.92 -84.61 51.18
CA CYS A 532 -3.45 -84.22 49.88
C CYS A 532 -4.95 -83.96 50.02
N ASP A 533 -5.53 -83.22 49.07
CA ASP A 533 -6.94 -82.84 49.08
C ASP A 533 -7.65 -83.28 47.77
N PRO A 534 -8.74 -84.08 47.82
CA PRO A 534 -9.54 -84.48 46.66
C PRO A 534 -10.49 -83.35 46.21
N PRO A 535 -10.71 -83.15 44.90
CA PRO A 535 -10.78 -84.18 43.88
C PRO A 535 -9.62 -84.10 42.90
N SER A 536 -8.37 -83.90 43.36
CA SER A 536 -7.23 -83.97 42.46
C SER A 536 -7.00 -85.42 41.99
N GLU A 537 -7.88 -85.94 41.13
CA GLU A 537 -7.84 -87.28 40.55
C GLU A 537 -6.54 -87.54 39.76
N ALA A 538 -5.76 -86.49 39.50
CA ALA A 538 -4.44 -86.57 38.87
C ALA A 538 -3.30 -87.04 39.80
N ASN A 539 -3.46 -87.00 41.13
CA ASN A 539 -2.33 -87.15 42.08
C ASN A 539 -2.45 -88.31 43.09
N GLY A 540 -3.41 -89.23 42.92
CA GLY A 540 -3.53 -90.43 43.77
C GLY A 540 -3.87 -90.10 45.24
N CYS A 541 -4.84 -89.22 45.47
CA CYS A 541 -5.34 -88.89 46.81
C CYS A 541 -6.62 -89.66 47.13
N SER A 542 -6.68 -90.34 48.28
CA SER A 542 -7.87 -91.08 48.73
C SER A 542 -8.97 -90.15 49.25
N ALA A 543 -10.19 -90.68 49.38
CA ALA A 543 -11.31 -90.00 50.06
C ALA A 543 -11.07 -89.73 51.57
N THR A 544 -9.96 -90.22 52.11
CA THR A 544 -9.50 -89.93 53.49
C THR A 544 -8.31 -88.96 53.50
N CYS A 545 -8.05 -88.26 52.40
CA CYS A 545 -7.00 -87.23 52.26
C CYS A 545 -5.57 -87.74 52.50
N ARG A 546 -5.34 -88.99 52.07
CA ARG A 546 -4.05 -89.70 52.17
C ARG A 546 -3.55 -90.01 50.75
N PHE A 547 -2.25 -89.94 50.53
CA PHE A 547 -1.69 -90.46 49.28
C PHE A 547 -1.91 -91.98 49.19
N GLU A 548 -2.41 -92.44 48.06
CA GLU A 548 -2.50 -93.84 47.72
C GLU A 548 -1.11 -94.34 47.30
N HIS A 549 -0.58 -95.32 48.01
CA HIS A 549 0.67 -96.00 47.65
C HIS A 549 0.36 -97.21 46.76
N CYS A 550 1.04 -97.32 45.61
CA CYS A 550 0.95 -98.53 44.77
C CYS A 550 1.46 -99.76 45.54
N GLY A 551 0.59 -100.74 45.77
CA GLY A 551 0.93 -101.99 46.47
C GLY A 551 -0.11 -102.49 47.49
N ASN A 552 -1.21 -101.76 47.67
CA ASN A 552 -2.17 -102.03 48.75
C ASN A 552 -3.28 -103.04 48.38
N GLY A 553 -3.26 -103.59 47.17
CA GLY A 553 -4.14 -104.70 46.77
C GLY A 553 -5.62 -104.35 46.64
N VAL A 554 -5.95 -103.08 46.39
CA VAL A 554 -7.29 -102.63 45.95
C VAL A 554 -7.20 -102.19 44.50
#